data_AF-A0A5M8QMA0-F1
#
_entry.id   AF-A0A5M8QMA0-F1
#
_cell.length_a   1.000
_cell.length_b   1.000
_cell.length_c   1.000
_cell.angle_alpha   90.00
_cell.angle_beta   90.00
_cell.angle_gamma   90.00
#
_symmetry.space_group_name_H-M   'P 1'
#
loop_
_entity.id
_entity.type
_entity.pdbx_description
1 polymer ?
#
loop_
_entity_poly.entity_id
_entity_poly.type
_entity_poly.pdbx_seq_one_letter_code
_entity_poly.pdbx_strand_id
1 'polypeptide(L)' 'MSLMTFTPLAVLSIIAGVLLLVVGALLLVRGSRRRDDSSSRPLLAFGVTALVLGTSLTVPALLWLVMGLVVTT' A
#
# COMPACT_ATOMS: atom_id res chain seq x y z
N MET A 1 1.15 -28.46 7.97
CA MET A 1 1.10 -27.92 6.59
C MET A 1 0.65 -26.44 6.54
N SER A 2 0.67 -25.70 7.64
CA SER A 2 0.19 -24.30 7.67
C SER A 2 1.29 -23.29 7.25
N LEU A 3 2.54 -23.46 7.69
CA LEU A 3 3.62 -22.47 7.49
C LEU A 3 4.00 -22.16 6.04
N MET A 4 3.88 -23.12 5.11
CA MET A 4 4.25 -22.92 3.69
C MET A 4 3.26 -22.03 2.90
N THR A 5 2.03 -21.84 3.38
CA THR A 5 1.03 -20.99 2.68
C THR A 5 1.03 -19.55 3.18
N PHE A 6 1.49 -19.28 4.41
CA PHE A 6 1.55 -17.92 4.95
C PHE A 6 2.65 -17.06 4.30
N THR A 7 3.77 -17.66 3.90
CA THR A 7 4.87 -16.95 3.24
C THR A 7 4.50 -16.34 1.88
N PRO A 8 3.88 -17.07 0.93
CA PRO A 8 3.49 -16.47 -0.34
C PRO A 8 2.39 -15.41 -0.17
N LEU A 9 1.44 -15.60 0.75
CA LEU A 9 0.40 -14.61 1.04
C LEU A 9 0.97 -13.32 1.61
N ALA A 10 1.93 -13.41 2.53
CA ALA A 10 2.63 -12.23 3.07
C ALA A 10 3.38 -11.47 1.98
N VAL A 11 4.15 -12.18 1.14
CA VAL A 11 4.88 -11.55 0.03
C VAL A 11 3.93 -10.89 -0.97
N LEU A 12 2.82 -11.56 -1.32
CA LEU A 12 1.83 -11.03 -2.25
C LEU A 12 1.15 -9.77 -1.69
N SER A 13 0.86 -9.75 -0.38
CA SER A 13 0.30 -8.57 0.30
C SER A 13 1.25 -7.38 0.31
N ILE A 14 2.55 -7.62 0.48
CA ILE A 14 3.59 -6.58 0.43
C ILE A 14 3.69 -6.02 -0.99
N ILE A 15 3.78 -6.89 -2.00
CA ILE A 15 3.83 -6.46 -3.41
C ILE A 15 2.58 -5.65 -3.78
N ALA A 16 1.39 -6.13 -3.41
CA ALA A 16 0.13 -5.45 -3.66
C ALA A 16 0.06 -4.08 -2.96
N GLY A 17 0.49 -3.98 -1.70
CA GLY A 17 0.52 -2.72 -0.98
C GLY A 17 1.52 -1.72 -1.56
N VAL A 18 2.72 -2.17 -1.98
CA VAL A 18 3.69 -1.33 -2.69
C VAL A 18 3.10 -0.82 -4.02
N LEU A 19 2.43 -1.67 -4.79
CA LEU A 19 1.76 -1.24 -6.02
C LEU A 19 0.72 -0.15 -5.76
N LEU A 20 -0.12 -0.33 -4.73
CA LEU A 20 -1.14 0.63 -4.35
C LEU A 20 -0.53 1.97 -3.89
N LEU A 21 0.60 1.93 -3.16
CA LEU A 21 1.34 3.12 -2.78
C LEU A 21 1.89 3.87 -4.01
N VAL A 22 2.48 3.15 -4.97
CA VAL A 22 2.99 3.74 -6.22
C VAL A 22 1.85 4.37 -7.04
N VAL A 23 0.75 3.64 -7.22
CA VAL A 23 -0.43 4.14 -7.95
C VAL A 23 -1.04 5.36 -7.24
N GLY A 24 -1.23 5.29 -5.92
CA GLY A 24 -1.75 6.39 -5.12
C GLY A 24 -0.87 7.63 -5.21
N ALA A 25 0.45 7.48 -5.09
CA ALA A 25 1.41 8.57 -5.25
C ALA A 25 1.38 9.19 -6.66
N LEU A 26 1.30 8.38 -7.72
CA LEU A 26 1.20 8.88 -9.10
C LEU A 26 -0.09 9.67 -9.33
N LEU A 27 -1.22 9.21 -8.77
CA LEU A 27 -2.50 9.91 -8.84
C LEU A 27 -2.45 11.23 -8.07
N LEU A 28 -1.83 11.25 -6.88
CA LEU A 28 -1.60 12.48 -6.11
C LEU A 28 -0.71 13.47 -6.86
N VAL A 29 0.37 13.02 -7.49
CA VAL A 29 1.28 13.88 -8.29
C VAL A 29 0.55 14.45 -9.51
N ARG A 30 -0.22 13.62 -10.24
CA ARG A 30 -1.01 14.09 -11.39
C ARG A 30 -2.14 15.03 -10.98
N GLY A 31 -2.83 14.75 -9.89
CA GLY A 31 -3.87 15.62 -9.33
C GLY A 31 -3.30 16.96 -8.84
N SER A 32 -2.13 16.94 -8.20
CA SER A 32 -1.43 18.14 -7.73
C SER A 32 -0.97 19.05 -8.88
N ARG A 33 -0.57 18.47 -10.03
CA ARG A 33 -0.23 19.27 -11.23
C ARG A 33 -1.45 19.88 -11.94
N ARG A 34 -2.66 19.37 -11.70
CA ARG A 34 -3.91 19.88 -12.30
C ARG A 34 -4.73 20.74 -11.34
N ARG A 35 -4.12 21.26 -10.27
CA ARG A 35 -4.78 21.84 -9.10
C ARG A 35 -5.68 23.05 -9.37
N ASP A 36 -5.55 23.68 -10.54
CA ASP A 36 -6.33 24.86 -10.92
C ASP A 36 -7.69 24.54 -11.56
N ASP A 37 -7.95 23.28 -11.93
CA ASP A 37 -9.27 22.85 -12.42
C ASP A 37 -10.10 22.20 -11.29
N SER A 38 -11.34 22.63 -11.10
CA SER A 38 -12.26 22.05 -10.09
C SER A 38 -12.54 20.55 -10.29
N SER A 39 -12.24 20.04 -11.49
CA SER A 39 -12.28 18.63 -11.92
C SER A 39 -11.19 17.74 -11.27
N SER A 40 -10.18 18.31 -10.62
CA SER A 40 -9.02 17.56 -10.09
C SER A 40 -9.23 16.98 -8.69
N ARG A 41 -10.30 17.38 -7.99
CA ARG A 41 -10.68 16.89 -6.65
C ARG A 41 -10.91 15.37 -6.57
N PRO A 42 -11.65 14.71 -7.50
CA PRO A 42 -11.84 13.26 -7.45
C PRO A 42 -10.53 12.47 -7.65
N LEU A 43 -9.56 13.02 -8.39
CA LEU A 43 -8.28 12.37 -8.68
C LEU A 43 -7.37 12.34 -7.44
N LEU A 44 -7.38 13.42 -6.66
CA LEU A 44 -6.73 13.45 -5.35
C LEU A 44 -7.40 12.49 -4.36
N ALA A 45 -8.74 12.45 -4.33
CA ALA A 45 -9.47 11.52 -3.47
C ALA A 45 -9.12 10.06 -3.78
N PHE A 46 -9.12 9.66 -5.06
CA PHE A 46 -8.69 8.32 -5.49
C PHE A 46 -7.24 8.00 -5.10
N GLY A 47 -6.33 8.97 -5.25
CA GLY A 47 -4.94 8.82 -4.84
C GLY A 47 -4.79 8.58 -3.33
N VAL A 48 -5.51 9.34 -2.50
CA VAL A 48 -5.53 9.15 -1.04
C VAL A 48 -6.12 7.79 -0.67
N THR A 49 -7.26 7.39 -1.24
CA THR A 49 -7.89 6.11 -0.91
C THR A 49 -7.00 4.93 -1.27
N ALA A 50 -6.34 4.97 -2.44
CA ALA A 50 -5.37 3.95 -2.85
C ALA A 50 -4.16 3.90 -1.89
N LEU A 51 -3.69 5.06 -1.42
CA LEU A 51 -2.59 5.15 -0.45
C LEU A 51 -2.98 4.54 0.91
N VAL A 52 -4.17 4.86 1.41
CA VAL A 52 -4.70 4.32 2.67
C VAL A 52 -4.88 2.82 2.58
N LEU A 53 -5.49 2.32 1.49
CA LEU A 53 -5.64 0.88 1.25
C LEU A 53 -4.29 0.17 1.16
N GLY A 54 -3.36 0.73 0.38
CA GLY A 54 -2.00 0.19 0.26
C GLY A 54 -1.31 0.08 1.62
N THR A 55 -1.37 1.15 2.42
CA THR A 55 -0.78 1.20 3.76
C THR A 55 -1.44 0.20 4.71
N SER A 56 -2.77 0.11 4.71
CA SER A 56 -3.52 -0.80 5.57
C SER A 56 -3.21 -2.28 5.31
N LEU A 57 -2.77 -2.64 4.11
CA LEU A 57 -2.35 -3.99 3.75
C LEU A 57 -0.87 -4.24 4.04
N THR A 58 0.00 -3.26 3.74
CA THR A 58 1.46 -3.42 3.93
C THR A 58 1.88 -3.35 5.40
N VAL A 59 1.28 -2.48 6.21
CA VAL A 59 1.70 -2.28 7.61
C VAL A 59 1.51 -3.53 8.48
N PRO A 60 0.35 -4.23 8.47
CA PRO A 60 0.18 -5.46 9.23
C PRO A 60 1.15 -6.55 8.79
N ALA A 61 1.39 -6.68 7.48
CA ALA A 61 2.32 -7.65 6.93
C ALA A 61 3.77 -7.37 7.37
N LEU A 62 4.18 -6.09 7.38
CA LEU A 62 5.48 -5.64 7.88
C LEU A 62 5.64 -5.90 9.38
N LEU A 63 4.63 -5.56 10.19
CA LEU A 63 4.65 -5.81 11.63
C LEU A 63 4.77 -7.30 11.94
N TRP A 64 4.06 -8.15 11.21
CA TRP A 64 4.16 -9.60 11.36
C TRP A 64 5.57 -10.10 11.01
N LEU A 65 6.15 -9.60 9.91
CA LEU A 65 7.49 -9.97 9.47
C LEU A 65 8.56 -9.53 10.49
N VAL A 66 8.46 -8.31 11.03
CA VAL A 66 9.38 -7.79 12.05
C VAL A 66 9.25 -8.56 13.36
N MET A 67 8.03 -8.84 13.84
CA MET A 67 7.83 -9.66 15.03
C MET A 67 8.36 -11.08 14.86
N GLY A 68 8.17 -11.68 13.68
CA GLY A 68 8.75 -12.98 13.34
C GLY A 68 10.28 -12.95 13.40
N LEU A 69 10.91 -11.91 12.86
CA LEU A 69 12.36 -11.74 12.90
C LEU A 69 12.88 -11.59 14.34
N VAL A 70 12.26 -10.72 15.15
CA VAL A 70 12.64 -10.48 16.55
C VAL A 70 12.52 -11.74 17.41
N VAL A 71 11.52 -12.59 17.17
CA VAL A 71 11.35 -13.85 17.91
C VAL A 71 12.44 -14.87 17.55
N THR A 72 13.06 -14.75 16.38
CA THR A 72 14.05 -15.71 15.87
C THR A 72 15.51 -15.31 16.08
N THR A 73 15.79 -14.10 16.58
CA THR A 73 17.13 -13.58 16.91
C THR A 73 17.32 -13.47 18.41
#